data_AF-A0A1C7I6H1-F1
#
_entry.id   AF-A0A1C7I6H1-F1
#
_cell.length_a   1.000
_cell.length_b   1.000
_cell.length_c   1.000
_cell.angle_alpha   90.00
_cell.angle_beta   90.00
_cell.angle_gamma   90.00
#
_symmetry.space_group_name_H-M   'P 1'
#
loop_
_entity.id
_entity.type
_entity.pdbx_description
1 polymer ?
#
loop_
_entity_poly.entity_id
_entity_poly.type
_entity_poly.pdbx_seq_one_letter_code
_entity_poly.pdbx_strand_id
1 'polypeptide(L)'
;MHLINDENGNMVPHGHDHEHDHGHSHEHSHGCSSCSEGECGGNCTEEVAALLNYMLSHNEHHAQELDQMAENLSKLGMEDAAKTIKEGVADFQKGNMRLGLALTLVKEHLKEA
;
A
#
# COMPACT_ATOMS: atom_id res chain seq x y z
N MET A 1 19.20 14.91 -8.71
CA MET A 1 20.62 14.97 -8.29
C MET A 1 20.83 16.24 -7.50
N HIS A 2 21.08 16.16 -6.19
CA HIS A 2 21.58 17.31 -5.44
C HIS A 2 23.09 17.40 -5.66
N LEU A 3 23.56 18.53 -6.19
CA LEU A 3 24.97 18.79 -6.47
C LEU A 3 25.58 19.44 -5.23
N ILE A 4 26.53 18.78 -4.58
CA ILE A 4 27.28 19.34 -3.45
C ILE A 4 28.76 19.34 -3.83
N ASN A 5 29.40 20.51 -3.68
CA ASN A 5 30.82 20.72 -3.92
C ASN A 5 31.56 20.63 -2.57
N ASP A 6 32.80 20.13 -2.59
CA ASP A 6 33.67 20.22 -1.41
C ASP A 6 34.19 21.64 -1.18
N GLU A 7 34.88 21.84 -0.06
CA GLU A 7 35.47 23.14 0.34
C GLU A 7 36.54 23.66 -0.63
N ASN A 8 36.99 22.85 -1.59
CA ASN A 8 37.93 23.20 -2.65
C ASN A 8 37.25 23.33 -4.04
N GLY A 9 35.92 23.22 -4.10
CA GLY A 9 35.14 23.36 -5.33
C GLY A 9 35.15 22.13 -6.25
N ASN A 10 35.76 21.02 -5.83
CA ASN A 10 35.77 19.78 -6.59
C ASN A 10 34.47 18.99 -6.40
N MET A 11 34.08 18.27 -7.45
CA MET A 11 32.87 17.47 -7.48
C MET A 11 33.15 16.13 -6.78
N VAL A 12 32.58 15.93 -5.60
CA VAL A 12 32.69 14.64 -4.88
C VAL A 12 31.39 13.86 -5.08
N PRO A 13 31.41 12.71 -5.78
CA PRO A 13 30.26 11.83 -5.84
C PRO A 13 30.08 11.16 -4.46
N HIS A 14 29.00 11.48 -3.75
CA HIS A 14 28.64 10.73 -2.55
C HIS A 14 28.08 9.37 -2.99
N GLY A 15 28.92 8.34 -2.94
CA GLY A 15 28.52 6.96 -3.12
C GLY A 15 27.62 6.50 -1.98
N HIS A 16 26.32 6.46 -2.24
CA HIS A 16 25.50 5.42 -1.64
C HIS A 16 24.98 4.55 -2.77
N ASP A 17 25.55 3.35 -2.83
CA ASP A 17 25.12 2.24 -3.66
C ASP A 17 23.78 1.75 -3.10
N HIS A 18 22.74 2.50 -3.44
CA HIS A 18 21.37 2.05 -3.38
C HIS A 18 20.85 2.14 -4.80
N GLU A 19 21.02 1.03 -5.51
CA GLU A 19 20.15 0.65 -6.61
C GLU A 19 18.72 0.57 -6.06
N HIS A 20 18.09 1.73 -5.87
CA HIS A 20 16.65 1.80 -5.83
C HIS A 20 16.21 1.62 -7.28
N ASP A 21 16.08 0.35 -7.67
CA ASP A 21 15.09 -0.04 -8.66
C ASP A 21 13.75 0.52 -8.19
N HIS A 22 13.45 1.76 -8.60
CA HIS A 22 12.10 2.28 -8.54
C HIS A 22 11.30 1.65 -9.68
N GLY A 23 11.24 0.32 -9.69
CA GLY A 23 10.24 -0.47 -10.37
C GLY A 23 8.89 -0.33 -9.68
N HIS A 24 8.47 0.89 -9.36
CA HIS A 24 7.09 1.17 -8.98
C HIS A 24 6.29 1.45 -10.25
N SER A 25 6.13 0.40 -11.06
CA SER A 25 4.98 0.34 -11.96
C SER A 25 3.73 0.18 -11.10
N HIS A 26 3.22 1.28 -10.56
CA HIS A 26 1.86 1.32 -10.01
C HIS A 26 0.87 1.51 -11.16
N GLU A 27 0.82 0.53 -12.06
CA GLU A 27 -0.28 0.41 -13.02
C GLU A 27 -1.49 -0.12 -12.26
N HIS A 28 -2.23 0.75 -11.57
CA HIS A 28 -3.52 0.42 -10.96
C HIS A 28 -4.62 0.35 -12.04
N SER A 29 -4.49 -0.58 -12.98
CA SER A 29 -5.61 -0.98 -13.83
C SER A 29 -6.38 -2.12 -13.15
N HIS A 30 -7.15 -1.76 -12.11
CA HIS A 30 -8.13 -2.66 -11.48
C HIS A 30 -9.56 -2.20 -11.79
N GLY A 31 -9.78 -1.67 -13.00
CA GLY A 31 -11.12 -1.55 -13.54
C GLY A 31 -11.60 -2.93 -13.96
N CYS A 32 -12.84 -3.28 -13.59
CA CYS A 32 -13.63 -4.36 -14.21
C CYS A 32 -13.93 -4.01 -15.68
N SER A 33 -12.92 -3.59 -16.46
CA SER A 33 -13.06 -3.15 -17.85
C SER A 33 -13.47 -4.32 -18.76
N SER A 34 -13.26 -5.56 -18.30
CA SER A 34 -13.73 -6.80 -18.92
C SER A 34 -15.16 -7.19 -18.53
N CYS A 35 -15.80 -6.47 -17.59
CA CYS A 35 -17.15 -6.78 -17.11
C CYS A 35 -18.24 -6.02 -17.86
N SER A 36 -17.87 -5.17 -18.82
CA SER A 36 -18.79 -4.57 -19.77
C SER A 36 -19.27 -5.61 -20.77
N GLU A 37 -20.56 -5.94 -20.67
CA GLU A 37 -21.42 -6.55 -21.70
C GLU A 37 -20.76 -7.59 -22.63
N GLY A 38 -20.81 -8.87 -22.24
CA GLY A 38 -20.95 -9.96 -23.21
C GLY A 38 -19.95 -11.11 -23.15
N GLU A 39 -18.83 -11.00 -22.43
CA GLU A 39 -17.80 -12.06 -22.41
C GLU A 39 -17.29 -12.45 -21.01
N CYS A 40 -18.11 -12.34 -19.95
CA CYS A 40 -17.71 -12.89 -18.66
C CYS A 40 -18.04 -14.39 -18.59
N GLY A 41 -17.06 -15.22 -18.94
CA GLY A 41 -17.03 -16.64 -18.63
C GLY A 41 -16.78 -16.86 -17.14
N GLY A 42 -17.81 -16.69 -16.30
CA GLY A 42 -17.90 -17.22 -14.94
C GLY A 42 -16.94 -16.69 -13.84
N ASN A 43 -15.89 -15.94 -14.16
CA ASN A 43 -14.80 -15.66 -13.21
C ASN A 43 -14.78 -14.25 -12.58
N CYS A 44 -15.65 -13.32 -12.99
CA CYS A 44 -15.58 -11.92 -12.53
C CYS A 44 -15.67 -11.79 -10.99
N THR A 45 -16.47 -12.63 -10.34
CA THR A 45 -16.65 -12.59 -8.88
C THR A 45 -15.45 -13.18 -8.13
N GLU A 46 -14.75 -14.16 -8.71
CA GLU A 46 -13.51 -14.73 -8.15
C GLU A 46 -12.37 -13.72 -8.22
N GLU A 47 -12.26 -12.98 -9.33
CA GLU A 47 -11.28 -11.90 -9.49
C GLU A 47 -11.50 -10.78 -8.46
N VAL A 48 -12.76 -10.39 -8.21
CA VAL A 48 -13.10 -9.41 -7.17
C VAL A 48 -12.72 -9.93 -5.77
N ALA A 49 -12.95 -11.22 -5.48
CA ALA A 49 -12.55 -11.81 -4.20
C ALA A 49 -11.02 -11.82 -4.05
N ALA A 50 -10.28 -12.14 -5.10
CA ALA A 50 -8.81 -12.09 -5.10
C ALA A 50 -8.30 -10.66 -4.89
N LEU A 51 -8.90 -9.68 -5.56
CA LEU A 51 -8.54 -8.27 -5.40
C LEU A 51 -8.82 -7.75 -3.98
N LEU A 52 -9.99 -8.07 -3.41
CA LEU A 52 -10.31 -7.72 -2.02
C LEU A 52 -9.32 -8.32 -1.03
N ASN A 53 -8.91 -9.58 -1.24
CA ASN A 53 -7.91 -10.24 -0.42
C ASN A 53 -6.53 -9.56 -0.53
N TYR A 54 -6.12 -9.20 -1.75
CA TYR A 54 -4.91 -8.43 -2.00
C TYR A 54 -4.95 -7.09 -1.26
N MET A 55 -6.01 -6.29 -1.45
CA MET A 55 -6.15 -4.97 -0.83
C MET A 55 -6.13 -5.04 0.70
N LEU A 56 -6.73 -6.07 1.29
CA LEU A 56 -6.66 -6.31 2.73
C LEU A 56 -5.22 -6.53 3.19
N SER A 57 -4.51 -7.49 2.58
CA SER A 57 -3.12 -7.79 2.95
C SER A 57 -2.16 -6.62 2.72
N HIS A 58 -2.37 -5.86 1.64
CA HIS A 58 -1.58 -4.70 1.29
C HIS A 58 -1.76 -3.57 2.32
N ASN A 59 -2.99 -3.31 2.74
CA ASN A 59 -3.26 -2.33 3.78
C ASN A 59 -2.74 -2.77 5.15
N GLU A 60 -2.76 -4.06 5.47
CA GLU A 60 -2.15 -4.59 6.70
C GLU A 60 -0.64 -4.33 6.72
N HIS A 61 0.04 -4.52 5.59
CA HIS A 61 1.46 -4.22 5.47
C HIS A 61 1.74 -2.72 5.64
N HIS A 62 0.99 -1.85 4.96
CA HIS A 62 1.13 -0.41 5.13
C HIS A 62 0.87 0.05 6.56
N ALA A 63 -0.13 -0.52 7.25
CA ALA A 63 -0.39 -0.19 8.65
C ALA A 63 0.81 -0.52 9.54
N GLN A 64 1.53 -1.61 9.28
CA GLN A 64 2.74 -2.00 10.03
C GLN A 64 3.92 -1.07 9.73
N GLU A 65 4.15 -0.75 8.45
CA GLU A 65 5.21 0.20 8.04
C GLU A 65 4.99 1.59 8.64
N LEU A 66 3.74 2.05 8.66
CA LEU A 66 3.36 3.33 9.25
C LEU A 66 3.53 3.33 10.77
N ASP A 67 3.19 2.23 11.45
CA ASP A 67 3.41 2.14 12.91
C ASP A 67 4.90 2.18 13.26
N GLN A 68 5.74 1.47 12.50
CA GLN A 68 7.20 1.56 12.63
C GLN A 68 7.73 2.97 12.36
N MET A 69 7.17 3.66 11.37
CA MET A 69 7.50 5.06 11.10
C MET A 69 7.12 5.97 12.26
N ALA A 70 5.95 5.76 12.88
CA ALA A 70 5.53 6.50 14.06
C ALA A 70 6.52 6.30 15.23
N GLU A 71 7.01 5.08 15.45
CA GLU A 71 8.04 4.83 16.47
C GLU A 71 9.33 5.61 16.18
N ASN A 72 9.75 5.70 14.92
CA ASN A 72 10.92 6.48 14.54
C ASN A 72 10.72 7.98 14.75
N LEU A 73 9.52 8.50 14.44
CA LEU A 73 9.16 9.90 14.71
C LEU A 73 9.18 10.22 16.21
N SER A 74 8.66 9.33 17.07
CA SER A 74 8.76 9.50 18.52
C SER A 74 10.21 9.52 18.99
N LYS A 75 11.09 8.65 18.46
CA LYS A 75 12.54 8.67 18.79
C LYS A 75 13.24 9.97 18.38
N LEU A 76 12.73 10.66 17.35
CA LEU A 76 13.22 11.96 16.89
C LEU A 76 12.59 13.14 17.66
N GLY A 77 11.73 12.88 18.65
CA GLY A 77 11.05 13.91 19.44
C GLY A 77 9.86 14.57 18.72
N MET A 78 9.38 13.98 17.62
CA MET A 78 8.28 14.51 16.81
C MET A 78 6.93 13.86 17.21
N GLU A 79 6.56 13.99 18.49
CA GLU A 79 5.42 13.25 19.06
C GLU A 79 4.07 13.56 18.39
N ASP A 80 3.82 14.81 18.01
CA ASP A 80 2.58 15.17 17.31
C ASP A 80 2.46 14.49 15.94
N ALA A 81 3.58 14.36 15.22
CA ALA A 81 3.63 13.65 13.95
C ALA A 81 3.45 12.14 14.15
N ALA A 82 4.15 11.56 15.14
CA ALA A 82 4.01 10.15 15.49
C ALA A 82 2.56 9.79 15.86
N LYS A 83 1.91 10.63 16.69
CA LYS A 83 0.50 10.49 17.06
C LYS A 83 -0.42 10.55 15.84
N THR A 84 -0.21 11.51 14.95
CA THR A 84 -1.01 11.64 13.71
C THR A 84 -0.91 10.38 12.85
N ILE A 85 0.30 9.81 12.70
CA ILE A 85 0.48 8.55 11.95
C ILE A 85 -0.23 7.39 12.66
N LYS A 86 -0.15 7.28 13.99
CA LYS A 86 -0.87 6.24 14.75
C LYS A 86 -2.38 6.31 14.60
N GLU A 87 -2.94 7.51 14.52
CA GLU A 87 -4.37 7.69 14.20
C GLU A 87 -4.69 7.17 12.79
N GLY A 88 -3.82 7.44 11.81
CA GLY A 88 -3.90 6.87 10.47
C GLY A 88 -3.82 5.33 10.44
N VAL A 89 -2.90 4.74 11.21
CA VAL A 89 -2.79 3.27 11.38
C VAL A 89 -4.09 2.68 11.92
N ALA A 90 -4.70 3.33 12.92
CA ALA A 90 -5.98 2.89 13.47
C ALA A 90 -7.11 2.96 12.42
N ASP A 91 -7.09 3.94 11.53
CA ASP A 91 -8.06 4.06 10.44
C ASP A 91 -7.83 3.00 9.35
N PHE A 92 -6.59 2.65 9.02
CA PHE A 92 -6.27 1.49 8.18
C PHE A 92 -6.84 0.19 8.77
N GLN A 93 -6.63 -0.05 10.07
CA GLN A 93 -7.16 -1.24 10.74
C GLN A 93 -8.70 -1.29 10.72
N LYS A 94 -9.37 -0.14 10.91
CA LYS A 94 -10.84 -0.06 10.76
C LYS A 94 -11.28 -0.34 9.33
N GLY A 95 -10.56 0.20 8.34
CA GLY A 95 -10.79 -0.08 6.92
C GLY A 95 -10.65 -1.57 6.62
N ASN A 96 -9.61 -2.21 7.16
CA ASN A 96 -9.31 -3.63 6.98
C ASN A 96 -10.41 -4.53 7.56
N MET A 97 -11.00 -4.19 8.70
CA MET A 97 -12.18 -4.91 9.22
C MET A 97 -13.35 -4.87 8.23
N ARG A 98 -13.61 -3.72 7.60
CA ARG A 98 -14.68 -3.58 6.60
C ARG A 98 -14.36 -4.34 5.32
N LEU A 99 -13.11 -4.31 4.86
CA LEU A 99 -12.64 -5.09 3.71
C LEU A 99 -12.75 -6.60 3.96
N GLY A 100 -12.39 -7.05 5.17
CA GLY A 100 -12.54 -8.46 5.57
C GLY A 100 -13.99 -8.92 5.59
N LEU A 101 -14.91 -8.07 6.07
CA LEU A 101 -16.35 -8.36 6.00
C LEU A 101 -16.83 -8.44 4.54
N ALA A 102 -16.45 -7.48 3.70
CA ALA A 102 -16.80 -7.48 2.28
C ALA A 102 -16.27 -8.74 1.56
N LEU A 103 -15.02 -9.12 1.82
CA LEU A 103 -14.42 -10.36 1.30
C LEU A 103 -15.20 -11.61 1.72
N THR A 104 -15.67 -11.64 2.97
CA THR A 104 -16.49 -12.75 3.48
C THR A 104 -17.81 -12.84 2.73
N LEU A 105 -18.53 -11.72 2.59
CA LEU A 105 -19.81 -11.67 1.88
C LEU A 105 -19.67 -12.10 0.41
N VAL A 106 -18.61 -11.67 -0.28
CA VAL A 106 -18.35 -12.09 -1.67
C VAL A 106 -18.06 -13.60 -1.74
N LYS A 107 -17.27 -14.14 -0.80
CA LYS A 107 -17.00 -15.58 -0.73
C LYS A 107 -18.24 -16.40 -0.40
N GLU A 108 -19.18 -15.88 0.38
CA GLU A 108 -20.46 -16.54 0.65
C GLU A 108 -21.32 -16.59 -0.62
N HIS A 109 -21.45 -15.48 -1.35
CA HIS A 109 -22.14 -15.49 -2.65
C HIS A 109 -21.55 -16.48 -3.65
N LEU A 110 -20.21 -16.62 -3.70
CA LEU A 110 -19.54 -17.59 -4.56
C LEU A 110 -19.83 -19.06 -4.19
N LYS A 111 -20.14 -19.35 -2.92
CA LYS A 111 -20.48 -20.71 -2.47
C LYS A 111 -21.95 -21.07 -2.73
N GLU A 112 -22.81 -20.06 -2.83
CA GLU A 112 -24.25 -20.20 -3.03
C GLU A 112 -24.66 -20.16 -4.53
N ALA A 113 -23.76 -19.71 -5.40
CA ALA A 113 -23.91 -19.67 -6.86
C ALA A 113 -23.58 -21.02 -7.53
#